data_AF-A0A383BKP3-F1
#
_entry.id   AF-A0A383BKP3-F1
#
_cell.length_a   1.000
_cell.length_b   1.000
_cell.length_c   1.000
_cell.angle_alpha   90.00
_cell.angle_beta   90.00
_cell.angle_gamma   90.00
#
_symmetry.space_group_name_H-M   'P 1'
#
loop_
_entity.id
_entity.type
_entity.pdbx_description
1 polymer ?
#
loop_
_entity_poly.entity_id
_entity_poly.type
_entity_poly.pdbx_seq_one_letter_code
_entity_poly.pdbx_strand_id
1 'polypeptide(L)' 'MNEQFSKILRAPYAEMLATGFGFTEGPVWGKDGFIYFVDIRTSRQLRWSRKTGTEIVRTNTGEGNGTTFDRLGRMV' A
#
# COMPACT_ATOMS: atom_id res chain seq x y z
N MET A 1 6.33 25.05 5.54
CA MET A 1 6.14 24.35 4.25
C MET A 1 6.58 25.30 3.15
N ASN A 2 7.44 24.89 2.23
CA ASN A 2 7.84 25.73 1.08
C ASN A 2 6.58 26.09 0.24
N GLU A 3 6.40 27.35 -0.13
CA GLU A 3 5.23 27.81 -0.92
C GLU A 3 5.05 27.06 -2.24
N GLN A 4 6.15 26.61 -2.86
CA GLN A 4 6.08 25.83 -4.10
C GLN A 4 5.48 24.45 -3.85
N PHE A 5 5.74 23.84 -2.69
CA PHE A 5 5.25 22.50 -2.35
C PHE A 5 3.75 22.50 -2.01
N SER A 6 3.26 23.57 -1.39
CA SER A 6 1.83 23.72 -1.08
C SER A 6 0.94 23.75 -2.33
N LYS A 7 1.49 24.10 -3.51
CA LYS A 7 0.74 24.16 -4.77
C LYS A 7 0.40 22.79 -5.37
N ILE A 8 1.11 21.73 -4.97
CA ILE A 8 0.86 20.36 -5.47
C ILE A 8 0.12 19.47 -4.46
N LEU A 9 -0.02 19.92 -3.21
CA LEU A 9 -0.71 19.19 -2.16
C LEU A 9 -2.17 19.63 -2.05
N ARG A 10 -3.09 18.65 -2.02
CA ARG A 10 -4.49 18.91 -1.69
C ARG A 10 -4.70 19.20 -0.20
N ALA A 11 -3.89 18.59 0.66
CA ALA A 11 -3.95 18.75 2.10
C ALA A 11 -2.53 18.90 2.67
N PRO A 12 -2.33 19.78 3.67
CA PRO A 12 -1.00 20.03 4.23
C PRO A 12 -0.53 18.94 5.21
N TYR A 13 -1.39 17.97 5.53
CA TYR A 13 -1.12 16.91 6.52
C TYR A 13 -1.43 15.53 5.93
N ALA A 14 -0.66 14.53 6.36
CA ALA A 14 -0.93 13.13 6.07
C ALA A 14 -1.94 12.55 7.07
N GLU A 15 -2.75 11.61 6.60
CA GLU A 15 -3.69 10.83 7.41
C GLU A 15 -3.11 9.42 7.62
N MET A 16 -3.13 8.92 8.85
CA MET A 16 -2.75 7.52 9.13
C MET A 16 -3.91 6.59 8.77
N LEU A 17 -3.76 5.85 7.68
CA LEU A 17 -4.83 5.00 7.13
C LEU A 17 -4.98 3.65 7.85
N ALA A 18 -3.90 3.10 8.40
CA ALA A 18 -3.86 1.83 9.11
C ALA A 18 -2.60 1.71 9.98
N THR A 19 -2.62 0.79 10.95
CA THR A 19 -1.50 0.50 11.87
C THR A 19 -1.47 -0.99 12.25
N GLY A 20 -0.48 -1.41 13.04
CA GLY A 20 -0.35 -2.79 13.54
C GLY A 20 0.47 -3.72 12.64
N PHE A 21 1.33 -3.17 11.78
CA PHE A 21 2.21 -3.91 10.88
C PHE A 21 3.65 -3.95 11.41
N GLY A 22 4.42 -4.95 10.99
CA GLY A 22 5.83 -5.08 11.35
C GLY A 22 6.74 -4.15 10.54
N PHE A 23 6.64 -4.22 9.21
CA PHE A 23 7.41 -3.38 8.29
C PHE A 23 6.72 -3.29 6.93
N THR A 24 5.99 -2.18 6.69
CA THR A 24 5.23 -2.00 5.44
C THR A 24 6.08 -1.49 4.30
N GLU A 25 5.92 -2.07 3.11
CA GLU A 25 6.66 -1.66 1.91
C GLU A 25 5.85 -1.86 0.62
N GLY A 26 6.38 -1.34 -0.49
CA GLY A 26 5.89 -1.64 -1.83
C GLY A 26 4.42 -1.31 -2.10
N PRO A 27 3.90 -0.12 -1.72
CA PRO A 27 2.51 0.22 -2.00
C PRO A 27 2.26 0.37 -3.51
N VAL A 28 1.19 -0.24 -4.02
CA VAL A 28 0.72 -0.08 -5.40
C VAL A 28 -0.80 0.11 -5.43
N TRP A 29 -1.26 1.09 -6.21
CA TRP A 29 -2.69 1.36 -6.42
C TRP A 29 -3.25 0.42 -7.50
N GLY A 30 -4.20 -0.43 -7.12
CA GLY A 30 -4.94 -1.31 -8.03
C GLY A 30 -6.08 -0.58 -8.74
N LYS A 31 -6.38 -0.98 -9.97
CA LYS A 31 -7.52 -0.44 -10.74
C LYS A 31 -8.88 -0.81 -10.11
N ASP A 32 -8.90 -1.81 -9.24
CA ASP A 32 -10.04 -2.28 -8.47
C ASP A 32 -10.31 -1.45 -7.21
N GLY A 33 -9.51 -0.40 -6.96
CA GLY A 33 -9.74 0.57 -5.89
C GLY A 33 -9.09 0.22 -4.57
N PHE A 34 -8.19 -0.76 -4.55
CA PHE A 34 -7.40 -1.12 -3.37
C PHE A 34 -5.96 -0.60 -3.46
N ILE A 35 -5.38 -0.29 -2.30
CA ILE A 35 -3.92 -0.17 -2.15
C ILE A 35 -3.40 -1.54 -1.76
N TYR A 36 -2.55 -2.14 -2.58
CA TYR A 36 -1.82 -3.35 -2.21
C TYR A 36 -0.47 -2.96 -1.63
N PHE A 37 -0.02 -3.70 -0.62
CA PHE A 37 1.27 -3.48 0.04
C PHE A 37 1.69 -4.77 0.75
N VAL A 38 2.91 -4.83 1.25
CA VAL A 38 3.41 -5.96 2.03
C VAL A 38 3.67 -5.58 3.48
N ASP A 39 3.63 -6.56 4.36
CA ASP A 39 4.24 -6.49 5.70
C ASP A 39 5.37 -7.54 5.74
N ILE A 40 6.59 -7.07 5.48
CA ILE A 40 7.76 -7.93 5.18
C ILE A 40 8.04 -8.91 6.31
N ARG A 41 8.08 -8.40 7.55
CA ARG A 41 8.47 -9.17 8.75
C ARG A 41 7.48 -10.26 9.11
N THR A 42 6.25 -10.16 8.63
CA THR A 42 5.22 -11.18 8.85
C THR A 42 4.95 -12.01 7.59
N SER A 43 5.68 -11.79 6.49
CA SER A 43 5.51 -12.50 5.21
C SER A 43 4.06 -12.48 4.70
N ARG A 44 3.42 -11.30 4.75
CA ARG A 44 2.05 -11.08 4.29
C ARG A 44 1.98 -10.04 3.18
N GLN A 45 1.17 -10.33 2.17
CA GLN A 45 0.67 -9.34 1.22
C GLN A 45 -0.75 -8.94 1.63
N LEU A 46 -1.00 -7.64 1.67
CA LEU A 46 -2.19 -7.02 2.20
C LEU A 46 -2.82 -6.12 1.14
N ARG A 47 -4.10 -5.83 1.30
CA ARG A 47 -4.80 -4.76 0.58
C ARG A 47 -5.53 -3.87 1.56
N TRP A 48 -5.69 -2.60 1.22
CA TRP A 48 -6.48 -1.64 2.01
C TRP A 48 -7.47 -0.89 1.14
N SER A 49 -8.67 -0.66 1.67
CA SER A 49 -9.61 0.33 1.15
C SER A 49 -10.29 1.08 2.29
N ARG A 50 -10.83 2.28 2.01
CA ARG A 50 -11.68 2.99 2.99
C ARG A 50 -12.91 2.20 3.41
N LYS A 51 -13.42 1.31 2.55
CA LYS A 51 -14.67 0.57 2.78
C LYS A 51 -14.45 -0.67 3.67
N THR A 52 -13.38 -1.41 3.42
CA THR A 52 -13.13 -2.71 4.06
C THR A 52 -11.98 -2.68 5.07
N GLY A 53 -11.22 -1.59 5.14
CA GLY A 53 -9.98 -1.55 5.92
C GLY A 53 -8.92 -2.46 5.31
N THR A 54 -8.06 -3.01 6.16
CA THR A 54 -6.97 -3.89 5.74
C THR A 54 -7.41 -5.35 5.68
N GLU A 55 -7.09 -6.04 4.58
CA GLU A 55 -7.36 -7.46 4.39
C GLU A 55 -6.08 -8.20 3.93
N ILE A 56 -5.97 -9.49 4.27
CA ILE A 56 -4.87 -10.35 3.79
C ILE A 56 -5.19 -10.86 2.39
N VAL A 57 -4.24 -10.70 1.47
CA VAL A 57 -4.31 -11.21 0.08
C VAL A 57 -3.55 -12.53 -0.05
N ARG A 58 -2.35 -12.59 0.53
CA ARG A 58 -1.48 -13.78 0.52
C ARG A 58 -0.64 -13.84 1.78
N THR A 59 -0.38 -15.05 2.27
CA THR A 59 0.54 -15.34 3.38
C THR A 59 1.74 -16.15 2.88
N ASN A 60 2.76 -16.30 3.71
CA ASN A 60 3.96 -17.08 3.41
C ASN A 60 4.65 -16.60 2.11
N THR A 61 4.73 -15.29 1.93
CA THR A 61 5.30 -14.67 0.72
C THR A 61 6.82 -14.79 0.63
N GLY A 62 7.49 -15.31 1.67
CA GLY A 62 8.95 -15.39 1.72
C GLY A 62 9.60 -14.02 1.82
N GLU A 63 9.08 -13.16 2.71
CA GLU A 63 9.56 -11.78 2.88
C GLU A 63 9.49 -10.93 1.60
N GLY A 64 8.51 -11.20 0.73
CA GLY A 64 8.24 -10.39 -0.46
C GLY A 64 8.16 -8.89 -0.11
N ASN A 65 8.82 -8.06 -0.91
CA ASN A 65 9.01 -6.63 -0.66
C ASN A 65 8.19 -5.77 -1.65
N GLY A 66 8.80 -5.26 -2.72
CA GLY A 66 8.08 -4.47 -3.72
C GLY A 66 7.03 -5.30 -4.46
N THR A 67 5.90 -4.68 -4.79
CA THR A 67 4.90 -5.26 -5.70
C THR A 67 4.51 -4.27 -6.78
N THR A 68 4.17 -4.78 -7.96
CA THR A 68 3.64 -3.97 -9.05
C THR A 68 2.67 -4.80 -9.89
N PHE A 69 2.12 -4.20 -10.93
CA PHE A 69 1.31 -4.90 -11.92
C PHE A 69 2.06 -4.97 -13.25
N ASP A 70 2.04 -6.14 -13.88
CA ASP A 70 2.50 -6.29 -15.24
C ASP A 70 1.53 -5.63 -16.25
N ARG A 71 1.88 -5.68 -17.54
CA ARG A 71 1.07 -5.07 -18.61
C ARG A 71 -0.32 -5.71 -18.78
N LEU A 72 -0.53 -6.92 -18.27
CA LEU A 72 -1.83 -7.60 -18.28
C LEU A 72 -2.63 -7.31 -17.01
N GLY A 73 -2.09 -6.49 -16.09
CA GLY A 73 -2.74 -6.18 -14.82
C GLY A 73 -2.61 -7.29 -13.77
N ARG A 74 -1.69 -8.23 -13.96
CA ARG A 74 -1.39 -9.27 -12.96
C ARG A 74 -0.35 -8.75 -12.00
N MET A 75 -0.54 -9.04 -10.72
CA MET A 75 0.42 -8.68 -9.69
C MET A 75 1.71 -9.50 -9.83
N VAL A 76 2.84 -8.82 -9.72
CA VAL A 76 4.20 -9.39 -9.74
C VAL A 76 5.03 -8.88 -8.56
#